data_AF-A0A2P6NP32-F1
#
_entry.id   AF-A0A2P6NP32-F1
#
_cell.length_a   1.000
_cell.length_b   1.000
_cell.length_c   1.000
_cell.angle_alpha   90.00
_cell.angle_beta   90.00
_cell.angle_gamma   90.00
#
_symmetry.space_group_name_H-M   'P 1'
#
loop_
_entity.id
_entity.type
_entity.pdbx_description
1 polymer ?
#
loop_
_entity_poly.entity_id
_entity_poly.type
_entity_poly.pdbx_seq_one_letter_code
_entity_poly.pdbx_strand_id
1 'polypeptide(L)'
;MAQHCDNLCQQRFSEYPEGSLLHYWDVWSVHMLGYKTMRRNNFTPCQERCIQRKHYECSVKNWKDGDGEMYEYNGRVPITRITIVEEIASAFFSLASAITVTISLLMYIKVAWRKGKGDHMPITVNGHTPSNYKSLTQREQVAASKKDGFPFRWIVAGYLGLSTFAAYSATLFHIKDTPMTEKMDYYSALVALLWALYMTTLRVFWLDTMKEMLSLGTLLFLYTCYHLHYMHYIVFDYGYNMKVLVITNLTEGVLQYIWLYHSNHPNRKWLFALRTTIILGAVFEMVDFAPVFGFIDGHAFWHLIILFMQPLARWWFIRDAEFFTGDKKTH
;
A
#
# COMPACT_ATOMS: atom_id res chain seq x y z
N MET A 1 35.24 -0.78 0.82
CA MET A 1 34.62 0.43 1.43
C MET A 1 33.52 0.11 2.44
N ALA A 2 32.60 -0.83 2.20
CA ALA A 2 31.69 -1.34 3.25
C ALA A 2 32.43 -1.75 4.54
N GLN A 3 33.56 -2.44 4.38
CA GLN A 3 34.47 -2.80 5.48
C GLN A 3 35.10 -1.59 6.19
N HIS A 4 35.27 -0.45 5.52
CA HIS A 4 35.78 0.79 6.12
C HIS A 4 34.69 1.51 6.95
N CYS A 5 33.46 1.59 6.45
CA CYS A 5 32.33 2.15 7.21
C CYS A 5 31.92 1.21 8.38
N ASP A 6 32.03 -0.11 8.21
CA ASP A 6 31.86 -1.10 9.28
C ASP A 6 32.94 -0.95 10.36
N ASN A 7 34.21 -0.74 9.97
CA ASN A 7 35.31 -0.48 10.90
C ASN A 7 35.11 0.83 11.68
N LEU A 8 34.53 1.87 11.07
CA LEU A 8 34.19 3.15 11.72
C LEU A 8 33.06 3.00 12.76
N CYS A 9 32.07 2.12 12.54
CA CYS A 9 31.10 1.78 13.60
C CYS A 9 31.76 0.99 14.72
N GLN A 10 32.61 -0.02 14.40
CA GLN A 10 33.30 -0.81 15.42
C GLN A 10 34.24 0.03 16.29
N GLN A 11 34.98 0.99 15.72
CA GLN A 11 35.86 1.91 16.46
C GLN A 11 35.10 2.77 17.48
N ARG A 12 33.86 3.17 17.19
CA ARG A 12 33.05 3.97 18.13
C ARG A 12 32.39 3.13 19.23
N PHE A 13 32.08 1.88 18.95
CA PHE A 13 31.58 0.95 19.99
C PHE A 13 32.67 0.58 21.00
N SER A 14 33.95 0.52 20.60
CA SER A 14 35.07 0.35 21.54
C SER A 14 35.32 1.55 22.46
N GLU A 15 34.76 2.73 22.17
CA GLU A 15 34.86 3.94 23.02
C GLU A 15 33.77 4.02 24.10
N TYR A 16 32.77 3.12 24.10
CA TYR A 16 31.77 3.01 25.15
C TYR A 16 32.02 1.71 25.94
N PRO A 17 32.64 1.78 27.13
CA PRO A 17 32.80 0.61 27.98
C PRO A 17 31.42 0.07 28.39
N GLU A 18 31.31 -1.25 28.48
CA GLU A 18 30.16 -1.96 29.04
C GLU A 18 29.70 -1.30 30.35
N GLY A 19 28.56 -0.57 30.34
CA GLY A 19 28.10 0.05 31.58
C GLY A 19 27.06 1.19 31.54
N SER A 20 26.60 1.69 30.38
CA SER A 20 25.54 2.71 30.39
C SER A 20 24.13 2.09 30.37
N LEU A 21 23.47 2.15 31.53
CA LEU A 21 22.13 1.71 31.92
C LEU A 21 20.95 2.16 31.04
N LEU A 22 20.86 1.74 29.76
CA LEU A 22 19.67 2.01 28.92
C LEU A 22 19.19 0.84 28.04
N HIS A 23 19.59 -0.40 28.34
CA HIS A 23 19.06 -1.58 27.65
C HIS A 23 18.37 -2.52 28.64
N TYR A 24 17.05 -2.35 28.76
CA TYR A 24 16.16 -3.38 29.25
C TYR A 24 14.99 -3.52 28.28
N TRP A 25 14.47 -4.74 28.20
CA TRP A 25 13.30 -5.22 27.46
C TRP A 25 13.60 -6.04 26.18
N ASP A 26 13.83 -7.33 26.49
CA ASP A 26 13.21 -8.53 25.91
C ASP A 26 13.82 -9.22 24.69
N VAL A 27 14.68 -10.19 25.01
CA VAL A 27 15.00 -11.37 24.21
C VAL A 27 14.40 -12.58 24.91
N TRP A 28 13.46 -13.28 24.27
CA TRP A 28 13.17 -14.67 24.58
C TRP A 28 13.39 -15.54 23.33
N SER A 29 14.24 -16.54 23.54
CA SER A 29 14.65 -17.65 22.65
C SER A 29 13.44 -18.51 22.25
N VAL A 30 13.46 -19.31 21.19
CA VAL A 30 14.07 -20.66 21.13
C VAL A 30 14.29 -21.11 19.67
N HIS A 31 15.45 -21.74 19.46
CA HIS A 31 15.93 -22.46 18.27
C HIS A 31 14.95 -23.49 17.70
N MET A 32 15.03 -23.78 16.39
CA MET A 32 15.40 -25.12 15.86
C MET A 32 15.42 -25.16 14.30
N LEU A 33 16.35 -25.97 13.79
CA LEU A 33 16.56 -26.43 12.40
C LEU A 33 17.37 -25.54 11.44
N GLY A 34 18.70 -25.72 11.48
CA GLY A 34 19.31 -26.45 10.36
C GLY A 34 20.00 -25.67 9.23
N TYR A 35 20.28 -24.37 9.35
CA TYR A 35 21.20 -23.68 8.43
C TYR A 35 22.45 -23.20 9.16
N LYS A 36 23.62 -23.53 8.60
CA LYS A 36 24.97 -23.17 9.09
C LYS A 36 25.03 -21.67 9.38
N THR A 37 24.99 -21.34 10.67
CA THR A 37 25.17 -19.99 11.19
C THR A 37 26.65 -19.61 11.12
N MET A 38 26.96 -18.55 10.36
CA MET A 38 28.14 -17.75 10.69
C MET A 38 27.90 -17.12 12.06
N ARG A 39 28.71 -17.50 13.06
CA ARG A 39 28.79 -16.82 14.35
C ARG A 39 29.13 -15.34 14.10
N ARG A 40 28.16 -14.46 14.24
CA ARG A 40 28.41 -13.07 14.63
C ARG A 40 27.70 -12.83 15.95
N ASN A 41 28.51 -12.46 16.93
CA ASN A 41 28.12 -12.19 18.30
C ASN A 41 26.92 -11.24 18.35
N ASN A 42 26.03 -11.49 19.31
CA ASN A 42 24.84 -10.71 19.65
C ASN A 42 25.19 -9.23 19.85
N PHE A 43 25.07 -8.44 18.79
CA PHE A 43 25.10 -6.99 18.86
C PHE A 43 23.74 -6.45 18.46
N THR A 44 23.15 -5.76 19.43
CA THR A 44 21.77 -5.30 19.54
C THR A 44 21.36 -4.33 18.41
N PRO A 45 20.05 -4.07 18.19
CA PRO A 45 19.50 -3.17 17.16
C PRO A 45 20.13 -1.76 17.05
N CYS A 46 20.92 -1.34 18.04
CA CYS A 46 21.74 -0.12 17.99
C CYS A 46 22.93 -0.24 17.03
N GLN A 47 23.54 -1.41 16.91
CA GLN A 47 24.68 -1.62 16.01
C GLN A 47 24.23 -1.65 14.55
N GLU A 48 23.08 -2.28 14.26
CA GLU A 48 22.46 -2.18 12.93
C GLU A 48 22.18 -0.73 12.57
N ARG A 49 21.47 0.04 13.43
CA ARG A 49 21.21 1.48 13.24
C ARG A 49 22.45 2.36 13.08
N CYS A 50 23.54 2.07 13.82
CA CYS A 50 24.84 2.72 13.61
C CYS A 50 25.33 2.50 12.18
N ILE A 51 25.33 1.24 11.74
CA ILE A 51 25.81 0.83 10.42
C ILE A 51 24.98 1.52 9.34
N GLN A 52 23.65 1.58 9.47
CA GLN A 52 22.78 2.24 8.48
C GLN A 52 23.11 3.72 8.33
N ARG A 53 23.23 4.44 9.46
CA ARG A 53 23.54 5.87 9.47
C ARG A 53 24.93 6.15 8.90
N LYS A 54 25.91 5.29 9.18
CA LYS A 54 27.27 5.43 8.65
C LYS A 54 27.37 5.08 7.17
N HIS A 55 26.64 4.07 6.70
CA HIS A 55 26.53 3.75 5.28
C HIS A 55 25.88 4.91 4.52
N TYR A 56 24.81 5.51 5.05
CA TYR A 56 24.22 6.74 4.51
C TYR A 56 25.24 7.90 4.44
N GLU A 57 25.94 8.21 5.54
CA GLU A 57 26.95 9.27 5.58
C GLU A 57 28.09 9.03 4.57
N CYS A 58 28.55 7.78 4.43
CA CYS A 58 29.56 7.38 3.46
C CYS A 58 29.07 7.59 2.01
N SER A 59 27.86 7.13 1.69
CA SER A 59 27.31 7.23 0.33
C SER A 59 27.02 8.69 -0.08
N VAL A 60 26.49 9.52 0.83
CA VAL A 60 26.30 10.97 0.56
C VAL A 60 27.63 11.68 0.33
N LYS A 61 28.67 11.31 1.09
CA LYS A 61 30.00 11.88 0.94
C LYS A 61 30.61 11.54 -0.42
N ASN A 62 30.57 10.26 -0.83
CA ASN A 62 31.09 9.83 -2.13
C ASN A 62 30.37 10.52 -3.31
N TRP A 63 29.05 10.71 -3.20
CA TRP A 63 28.29 11.44 -4.22
C TRP A 63 28.74 12.92 -4.33
N LYS A 64 28.97 13.58 -3.20
CA LYS A 64 29.48 14.96 -3.17
C LYS A 64 30.93 15.08 -3.67
N ASP A 65 31.74 14.05 -3.44
CA ASP A 65 33.15 14.00 -3.82
C ASP A 65 33.35 13.65 -5.31
N GLY A 66 32.26 13.40 -6.06
CA GLY A 66 32.29 13.24 -7.52
C GLY A 66 32.56 11.83 -8.02
N ASP A 67 32.60 10.83 -7.14
CA ASP A 67 32.81 9.42 -7.50
C ASP A 67 31.61 8.79 -8.23
N GLY A 68 30.46 9.48 -8.27
CA GLY A 68 29.29 9.10 -9.09
C GLY A 68 28.54 7.84 -8.66
N GLU A 69 29.14 6.98 -7.83
CA GLU A 69 28.51 5.76 -7.31
C GLU A 69 27.72 6.06 -6.03
N MET A 70 26.39 6.03 -6.12
CA MET A 70 25.51 5.93 -4.96
C MET A 70 25.22 4.46 -4.66
N TYR A 71 25.62 4.00 -3.47
CA TYR A 71 25.32 2.65 -3.02
C TYR A 71 23.95 2.61 -2.34
N GLU A 72 23.09 1.72 -2.81
CA GLU A 72 21.80 1.41 -2.20
C GLU A 72 21.99 0.79 -0.81
N TYR A 73 21.25 1.31 0.17
CA TYR A 73 21.20 0.81 1.53
C TYR A 73 19.89 0.05 1.73
N ASN A 74 19.93 -1.28 1.90
CA ASN A 74 18.74 -2.15 1.91
C ASN A 74 17.78 -1.92 0.71
N GLY A 75 18.33 -1.54 -0.45
CA GLY A 75 17.54 -1.19 -1.64
C GLY A 75 16.93 0.21 -1.60
N ARG A 76 17.56 1.17 -0.90
CA ARG A 76 17.18 2.59 -0.88
C ARG A 76 18.36 3.49 -1.21
N VAL A 77 18.16 4.49 -2.04
CA VAL A 77 19.16 5.52 -2.34
C VAL A 77 19.21 6.56 -1.20
N PRO A 78 20.39 7.04 -0.77
CA PRO A 78 20.50 8.01 0.33
C PRO A 78 19.91 9.41 -0.03
N ILE A 79 18.84 9.84 0.66
CA ILE A 79 18.17 11.15 0.51
C ILE A 79 18.60 12.16 1.59
N THR A 80 18.68 13.45 1.27
CA THR A 80 19.06 14.52 2.22
C THR A 80 18.09 14.63 3.41
N ARG A 81 18.57 14.32 4.61
CA ARG A 81 17.83 14.43 5.88
C ARG A 81 17.97 15.81 6.53
N ILE A 82 16.87 16.42 6.99
CA ILE A 82 16.89 17.64 7.83
C ILE A 82 16.33 17.30 9.21
N THR A 83 17.21 17.18 10.22
CA THR A 83 17.00 16.99 11.68
C THR A 83 15.80 16.15 12.16
N ILE A 84 14.56 16.51 11.83
CA ILE A 84 13.32 15.82 12.21
C ILE A 84 12.65 15.10 11.03
N VAL A 85 12.88 15.54 9.78
CA VAL A 85 12.28 14.97 8.56
C VAL A 85 13.36 14.26 7.77
N GLU A 86 13.19 12.94 7.62
CA GLU A 86 14.16 12.09 6.92
C GLU A 86 14.00 12.18 5.40
N GLU A 87 12.76 12.20 4.89
CA GLU A 87 12.45 12.30 3.47
C GLU A 87 11.39 13.39 3.20
N ILE A 88 11.81 14.64 2.98
CA ILE A 88 10.90 15.80 2.91
C ILE A 88 9.87 15.66 1.78
N ALA A 89 10.31 15.26 0.59
CA ALA A 89 9.43 15.10 -0.56
C ALA A 89 8.42 13.98 -0.33
N SER A 90 8.90 12.78 0.06
CA SER A 90 8.07 11.62 0.39
C SER A 90 7.04 11.94 1.49
N ALA A 91 7.46 12.64 2.56
CA ALA A 91 6.59 13.04 3.66
C ALA A 91 5.49 14.01 3.20
N PHE A 92 5.84 15.02 2.40
CA PHE A 92 4.87 15.99 1.88
C PHE A 92 3.85 15.34 0.93
N PHE A 93 4.33 14.54 -0.03
CA PHE A 93 3.46 13.85 -0.99
C PHE A 93 2.56 12.81 -0.33
N SER A 94 3.09 12.07 0.66
CA SER A 94 2.31 11.13 1.47
C SER A 94 1.21 11.84 2.27
N LEU A 95 1.52 12.98 2.89
CA LEU A 95 0.54 13.75 3.67
C LEU A 95 -0.56 14.33 2.78
N ALA A 96 -0.19 14.89 1.62
CA ALA A 96 -1.15 15.36 0.64
C ALA A 96 -2.04 14.21 0.13
N SER A 97 -1.45 13.03 -0.10
CA SER A 97 -2.18 11.82 -0.45
C SER A 97 -3.15 11.39 0.66
N ALA A 98 -2.72 11.43 1.93
CA ALA A 98 -3.55 11.09 3.09
C ALA A 98 -4.78 12.01 3.22
N ILE A 99 -4.59 13.32 3.04
CA ILE A 99 -5.68 14.30 3.06
C ILE A 99 -6.64 14.04 1.90
N THR A 100 -6.12 13.84 0.68
CA THR A 100 -6.95 13.65 -0.50
C THR A 100 -7.76 12.36 -0.44
N VAL A 101 -7.19 11.24 0.01
CA VAL A 101 -7.94 9.98 0.18
C VAL A 101 -8.95 10.07 1.33
N THR A 102 -8.67 10.80 2.40
CA THR A 102 -9.65 11.09 3.47
C THR A 102 -10.87 11.82 2.92
N ILE A 103 -10.65 12.87 2.11
CA ILE A 103 -11.73 13.60 1.44
C ILE A 103 -12.49 12.65 0.50
N SER A 104 -11.79 11.79 -0.25
CA SER A 104 -12.41 10.79 -1.13
C SER A 104 -13.33 9.84 -0.35
N LEU A 105 -12.89 9.34 0.81
CA LEU A 105 -13.69 8.49 1.70
C LEU A 105 -14.97 9.19 2.15
N LEU A 106 -14.87 10.43 2.64
CA LEU A 106 -16.02 11.20 3.11
C LEU A 106 -17.03 11.48 1.98
N MET A 107 -16.53 11.86 0.80
CA MET A 107 -17.36 12.07 -0.38
C MET A 107 -18.03 10.77 -0.83
N TYR A 108 -17.28 9.67 -0.85
CA TYR A 108 -17.77 8.36 -1.22
C TYR A 108 -18.89 7.88 -0.29
N ILE A 109 -18.72 7.97 1.03
CA ILE A 109 -19.75 7.60 2.02
C ILE A 109 -21.03 8.40 1.78
N LYS A 110 -20.93 9.70 1.50
CA LYS A 110 -22.08 10.57 1.22
C LYS A 110 -22.88 10.15 -0.02
N VAL A 111 -22.25 9.47 -0.97
CA VAL A 111 -22.87 9.00 -2.22
C VAL A 111 -23.36 7.56 -2.09
N ALA A 112 -22.51 6.64 -1.64
CA ALA A 112 -22.78 5.21 -1.65
C ALA A 112 -23.90 4.77 -0.68
N TRP A 113 -24.28 5.62 0.28
CA TRP A 113 -25.41 5.41 1.19
C TRP A 113 -26.70 6.12 0.77
N ARG A 114 -26.72 6.81 -0.37
CA ARG A 114 -27.98 7.33 -0.91
C ARG A 114 -28.83 6.17 -1.41
N LYS A 115 -30.11 6.16 -1.00
CA LYS A 115 -31.11 5.27 -1.61
C LYS A 115 -31.53 5.84 -2.97
N GLY A 116 -31.64 4.99 -3.98
CA GLY A 116 -32.12 5.39 -5.31
C GLY A 116 -33.57 5.86 -5.26
N LYS A 117 -33.89 6.93 -5.98
CA LYS A 117 -35.27 7.42 -6.20
C LYS A 117 -35.96 6.69 -7.37
N GLY A 118 -35.84 5.36 -7.42
CA GLY A 118 -36.45 4.55 -8.48
C GLY A 118 -37.80 4.00 -8.05
N ASP A 119 -38.82 4.16 -8.90
CA ASP A 119 -40.11 3.49 -8.72
C ASP A 119 -39.90 1.98 -8.56
N HIS A 120 -40.53 1.44 -7.52
CA HIS A 120 -40.35 0.08 -7.02
C HIS A 120 -40.95 -0.96 -7.95
N MET A 121 -40.30 -1.26 -9.09
CA MET A 121 -40.66 -2.44 -9.87
C MET A 121 -39.64 -3.56 -9.61
N PRO A 122 -40.06 -4.71 -9.04
CA PRO A 122 -39.16 -5.85 -8.89
C PRO A 122 -38.69 -6.30 -10.26
N ILE A 123 -37.38 -6.56 -10.38
CA ILE A 123 -36.81 -7.08 -11.64
C ILE A 123 -37.23 -8.52 -11.75
N THR A 124 -38.20 -8.76 -12.62
CA THR A 124 -38.57 -10.09 -13.07
C THR A 124 -37.82 -10.34 -14.38
N VAL A 125 -36.75 -11.14 -14.32
CA VAL A 125 -36.14 -11.69 -15.54
C VAL A 125 -36.93 -12.95 -15.85
N ASN A 126 -37.65 -12.98 -16.98
CA ASN A 126 -38.53 -14.10 -17.35
C ASN A 126 -39.54 -14.49 -16.25
N GLY A 127 -40.15 -13.49 -15.59
CA GLY A 127 -41.19 -13.73 -14.57
C GLY A 127 -40.70 -14.21 -13.20
N HIS A 128 -39.39 -14.37 -12.99
CA HIS A 128 -38.81 -14.81 -11.71
C HIS A 128 -37.80 -13.78 -11.17
N THR A 129 -37.74 -13.62 -9.85
CA THR A 129 -36.61 -12.96 -9.19
C THR A 129 -35.36 -13.80 -9.40
N PRO A 130 -34.28 -13.24 -9.97
CA PRO A 130 -33.06 -14.00 -10.21
C PRO A 130 -32.50 -14.56 -8.89
N SER A 131 -32.31 -15.87 -8.81
CA SER A 131 -31.66 -16.52 -7.67
C SER A 131 -30.14 -16.35 -7.66
N ASN A 132 -29.54 -15.90 -8.78
CA ASN A 132 -28.10 -15.78 -8.97
C ASN A 132 -27.69 -14.48 -9.67
N TYR A 133 -27.24 -13.49 -8.90
CA TYR A 133 -26.80 -12.18 -9.38
C TYR A 133 -25.60 -12.23 -10.35
N LYS A 134 -24.78 -13.29 -10.31
CA LYS A 134 -23.63 -13.48 -11.21
C LYS A 134 -24.04 -13.76 -12.65
N SER A 135 -25.21 -14.37 -12.85
CA SER A 135 -25.74 -14.69 -14.17
C SER A 135 -26.40 -13.48 -14.86
N LEU A 136 -26.57 -12.39 -14.12
CA LEU A 136 -27.22 -11.18 -14.61
C LEU A 136 -26.29 -10.36 -15.51
N THR A 137 -26.88 -9.78 -16.54
CA THR A 137 -26.25 -8.71 -17.30
C THR A 137 -25.99 -7.49 -16.41
N GLN A 138 -25.03 -6.66 -16.79
CA GLN A 138 -24.72 -5.42 -16.05
C GLN A 138 -25.95 -4.51 -15.88
N ARG A 139 -26.90 -4.51 -16.83
CA ARG A 139 -28.15 -3.73 -16.73
C ARG A 139 -29.08 -4.25 -15.63
N GLU A 140 -29.20 -5.57 -15.51
CA GLU A 140 -30.02 -6.22 -14.48
C GLU A 140 -29.40 -6.05 -13.09
N GLN A 141 -28.08 -6.16 -12.97
CA GLN A 141 -27.34 -5.87 -11.72
C GLN A 141 -27.58 -4.43 -11.24
N VAL A 142 -27.55 -3.45 -12.16
CA VAL A 142 -27.85 -2.05 -11.84
C VAL A 142 -29.27 -1.87 -11.36
N ALA A 143 -30.24 -2.44 -12.07
CA ALA A 143 -31.62 -2.33 -11.66
C ALA A 143 -31.80 -2.88 -10.24
N ALA A 144 -31.15 -3.99 -9.91
CA ALA A 144 -31.34 -4.68 -8.64
C ALA A 144 -30.66 -3.92 -7.49
N SER A 145 -29.47 -3.37 -7.77
CA SER A 145 -28.74 -2.50 -6.83
C SER A 145 -29.46 -1.19 -6.50
N LYS A 146 -30.33 -0.67 -7.38
CA LYS A 146 -31.13 0.54 -7.06
C LYS A 146 -32.10 0.32 -5.91
N LYS A 147 -32.56 -0.93 -5.70
CA LYS A 147 -33.48 -1.30 -4.62
C LYS A 147 -32.73 -1.46 -3.28
N ASP A 148 -31.67 -2.27 -3.28
CA ASP A 148 -31.00 -2.71 -2.05
C ASP A 148 -29.77 -1.85 -1.68
N GLY A 149 -29.38 -0.95 -2.57
CA GLY A 149 -28.18 -0.11 -2.50
C GLY A 149 -26.98 -0.77 -3.20
N PHE A 150 -25.90 0.00 -3.38
CA PHE A 150 -24.66 -0.53 -3.97
C PHE A 150 -24.09 -1.66 -3.08
N PRO A 151 -24.00 -2.92 -3.56
CA PRO A 151 -23.67 -4.07 -2.72
C PRO A 151 -22.26 -3.99 -2.12
N PHE A 152 -21.30 -3.42 -2.86
CA PHE A 152 -19.92 -3.31 -2.43
C PHE A 152 -19.62 -2.03 -1.64
N ARG A 153 -20.64 -1.28 -1.19
CA ARG A 153 -20.45 0.03 -0.55
C ARG A 153 -19.51 0.00 0.65
N TRP A 154 -19.68 -0.98 1.53
CA TRP A 154 -18.85 -1.17 2.72
C TRP A 154 -17.42 -1.59 2.35
N ILE A 155 -17.27 -2.41 1.31
CA ILE A 155 -15.97 -2.91 0.88
C ILE A 155 -15.11 -1.77 0.33
N VAL A 156 -15.68 -0.92 -0.52
CA VAL A 156 -14.97 0.26 -1.04
C VAL A 156 -14.69 1.29 0.06
N ALA A 157 -15.61 1.51 1.00
CA ALA A 157 -15.36 2.38 2.15
C ALA A 157 -14.20 1.85 3.02
N GLY A 158 -14.16 0.53 3.26
CA GLY A 158 -13.05 -0.13 3.94
C GLY A 158 -11.72 0.06 3.20
N TYR A 159 -11.72 -0.06 1.88
CA TYR A 159 -10.52 0.16 1.05
C TYR A 159 -9.98 1.59 1.20
N LEU A 160 -10.87 2.57 1.06
CA LEU A 160 -10.51 3.99 1.19
C LEU A 160 -10.04 4.33 2.62
N GLY A 161 -10.64 3.70 3.64
CA GLY A 161 -10.20 3.84 5.04
C GLY A 161 -8.82 3.24 5.31
N LEU A 162 -8.55 2.03 4.81
CA LEU A 162 -7.24 1.39 4.92
C LEU A 162 -6.17 2.15 4.12
N SER A 163 -6.51 2.65 2.93
CA SER A 163 -5.62 3.50 2.13
C SER A 163 -5.32 4.83 2.81
N THR A 164 -6.30 5.39 3.55
CA THR A 164 -6.09 6.57 4.39
C THR A 164 -5.09 6.28 5.50
N PHE A 165 -5.28 5.18 6.23
CA PHE A 165 -4.36 4.76 7.28
C PHE A 165 -2.95 4.49 6.75
N ALA A 166 -2.82 3.86 5.57
CA ALA A 166 -1.55 3.62 4.91
C ALA A 166 -0.83 4.93 4.54
N ALA A 167 -1.53 5.89 3.93
CA ALA A 167 -0.93 7.18 3.57
C ALA A 167 -0.46 7.99 4.79
N TYR A 168 -1.21 7.95 5.91
CA TYR A 168 -0.74 8.55 7.17
C TYR A 168 0.45 7.81 7.77
N SER A 169 0.48 6.47 7.68
CA SER A 169 1.61 5.67 8.15
C SER A 169 2.88 5.96 7.36
N ALA A 170 2.78 6.05 6.03
CA ALA A 170 3.86 6.49 5.14
C ALA A 170 4.36 7.90 5.51
N THR A 171 3.44 8.83 5.79
CA THR A 171 3.80 10.18 6.22
C THR A 171 4.64 10.16 7.50
N LEU A 172 4.20 9.40 8.52
CA LEU A 172 4.91 9.32 9.80
C LEU A 172 6.28 8.68 9.66
N PHE A 173 6.40 7.66 8.80
CA PHE A 173 7.65 7.00 8.47
C PHE A 173 8.64 7.95 7.79
N HIS A 174 8.19 8.70 6.77
CA HIS A 174 9.02 9.64 6.04
C HIS A 174 9.39 10.91 6.81
N ILE A 175 8.57 11.28 7.80
CA ILE A 175 8.97 12.24 8.81
C ILE A 175 10.08 11.60 9.66
N LYS A 176 9.79 10.48 10.31
CA LYS A 176 10.74 9.88 11.24
C LYS A 176 10.75 8.36 11.13
N ASP A 177 11.91 7.84 10.77
CA ASP A 177 12.15 6.42 10.69
C ASP A 177 12.40 5.85 12.09
N THR A 178 11.42 5.09 12.57
CA THR A 178 11.49 4.33 13.81
C THR A 178 11.00 2.92 13.53
N PRO A 179 11.41 1.91 14.32
CA PRO A 179 10.91 0.55 14.13
C PRO A 179 9.38 0.43 14.19
N MET A 180 8.69 1.37 14.83
CA MET A 180 7.24 1.42 14.86
C MET A 180 6.67 1.99 13.56
N THR A 181 7.15 3.16 13.12
CA THR A 181 6.67 3.83 11.90
C THR A 181 7.01 3.04 10.64
N GLU A 182 8.18 2.41 10.60
CA GLU A 182 8.60 1.46 9.56
C GLU A 182 7.63 0.28 9.46
N LYS A 183 7.37 -0.41 10.58
CA LYS A 183 6.41 -1.52 10.59
C LYS A 183 5.01 -1.07 10.19
N MET A 184 4.54 0.08 10.68
CA MET A 184 3.23 0.62 10.32
C MET A 184 3.12 0.88 8.82
N ASP A 185 4.12 1.49 8.18
CA ASP A 185 4.11 1.78 6.75
C ASP A 185 4.02 0.48 5.93
N TYR A 186 4.90 -0.48 6.17
CA TYR A 186 4.93 -1.74 5.45
C TYR A 186 3.67 -2.59 5.67
N TYR A 187 3.18 -2.69 6.91
CA TYR A 187 1.99 -3.48 7.22
C TYR A 187 0.72 -2.85 6.66
N SER A 188 0.59 -1.53 6.76
CA SER A 188 -0.59 -0.82 6.25
C SER A 188 -0.66 -0.83 4.73
N ALA A 189 0.48 -0.71 4.04
CA ALA A 189 0.56 -0.84 2.58
C ALA A 189 0.10 -2.24 2.12
N LEU A 190 0.57 -3.30 2.78
CA LEU A 190 0.15 -4.68 2.51
C LEU A 190 -1.36 -4.88 2.71
N VAL A 191 -1.88 -4.47 3.86
CA VAL A 191 -3.31 -4.63 4.21
C VAL A 191 -4.19 -3.86 3.22
N ALA A 192 -3.82 -2.62 2.88
CA ALA A 192 -4.58 -1.82 1.91
C ALA A 192 -4.59 -2.47 0.52
N LEU A 193 -3.47 -3.03 0.07
CA LEU A 193 -3.37 -3.66 -1.24
C LEU A 193 -4.07 -5.02 -1.32
N LEU A 194 -3.97 -5.85 -0.29
CA LEU A 194 -4.73 -7.10 -0.21
C LEU A 194 -6.24 -6.84 -0.13
N TRP A 195 -6.65 -5.77 0.56
CA TRP A 195 -8.04 -5.33 0.54
C TRP A 195 -8.47 -4.80 -0.84
N ALA A 196 -7.59 -4.14 -1.58
CA ALA A 196 -7.84 -3.73 -2.97
C ALA A 196 -8.09 -4.94 -3.87
N LEU A 197 -7.28 -6.00 -3.72
CA LEU A 197 -7.47 -7.27 -4.43
C LEU A 197 -8.78 -7.95 -4.04
N TYR A 198 -9.11 -7.96 -2.74
CA TYR A 198 -10.39 -8.47 -2.23
C TYR A 198 -11.57 -7.76 -2.90
N MET A 199 -11.61 -6.44 -2.78
CA MET A 199 -12.63 -5.57 -3.37
C MET A 199 -12.75 -5.77 -4.88
N THR A 200 -11.62 -5.79 -5.60
CA THR A 200 -11.58 -5.98 -7.04
C THR A 200 -12.17 -7.32 -7.44
N THR A 201 -11.79 -8.39 -6.76
CA THR A 201 -12.28 -9.75 -7.03
C THR A 201 -13.79 -9.81 -6.80
N LEU A 202 -14.29 -9.27 -5.67
CA LEU A 202 -15.73 -9.23 -5.40
C LEU A 202 -16.48 -8.46 -6.49
N ARG A 203 -15.98 -7.30 -6.90
CA ARG A 203 -16.64 -6.43 -7.88
C ARG A 203 -16.62 -7.03 -9.29
N VAL A 204 -15.47 -7.56 -9.74
CA VAL A 204 -15.28 -8.08 -11.10
C VAL A 204 -16.11 -9.33 -11.33
N PHE A 205 -16.14 -10.25 -10.37
CA PHE A 205 -16.90 -11.50 -10.46
C PHE A 205 -18.29 -11.42 -9.85
N TRP A 206 -18.70 -10.23 -9.40
CA TRP A 206 -19.97 -9.97 -8.72
C TRP A 206 -20.25 -10.99 -7.60
N LEU A 207 -19.32 -11.11 -6.65
CA LEU A 207 -19.42 -11.97 -5.48
C LEU A 207 -20.14 -11.22 -4.35
N ASP A 208 -21.47 -11.18 -4.38
CA ASP A 208 -22.29 -10.38 -3.47
C ASP A 208 -22.97 -11.17 -2.34
N THR A 209 -22.79 -12.50 -2.32
CA THR A 209 -23.33 -13.32 -1.23
C THR A 209 -22.40 -13.32 -0.01
N MET A 210 -22.98 -13.40 1.19
CA MET A 210 -22.22 -13.43 2.45
C MET A 210 -21.19 -14.57 2.48
N LYS A 211 -21.54 -15.75 1.96
CA LYS A 211 -20.65 -16.91 1.93
C LYS A 211 -19.42 -16.65 1.06
N GLU A 212 -19.59 -16.05 -0.12
CA GLU A 212 -18.49 -15.75 -1.04
C GLU A 212 -17.60 -14.64 -0.53
N MET A 213 -18.21 -13.58 0.02
CA MET A 213 -17.47 -12.49 0.65
C MET A 213 -16.64 -12.99 1.83
N LEU A 214 -17.22 -13.81 2.70
CA LEU A 214 -16.51 -14.36 3.86
C LEU A 214 -15.46 -15.38 3.45
N SER A 215 -15.72 -16.26 2.48
CA SER A 215 -14.73 -17.26 2.08
C SER A 215 -13.46 -16.62 1.52
N LEU A 216 -13.61 -15.67 0.58
CA LEU A 216 -12.49 -14.94 0.02
C LEU A 216 -11.83 -14.02 1.08
N GLY A 217 -12.64 -13.37 1.91
CA GLY A 217 -12.15 -12.51 2.99
C GLY A 217 -11.31 -13.28 4.00
N THR A 218 -11.76 -14.46 4.43
CA THR A 218 -11.01 -15.35 5.32
C THR A 218 -9.70 -15.81 4.68
N LEU A 219 -9.70 -16.20 3.40
CA LEU A 219 -8.48 -16.61 2.71
C LEU A 219 -7.42 -15.50 2.72
N LEU A 220 -7.80 -14.29 2.33
CA LEU A 220 -6.89 -13.14 2.28
C LEU A 220 -6.47 -12.67 3.67
N PHE A 221 -7.37 -12.76 4.65
CA PHE A 221 -7.07 -12.46 6.06
C PHE A 221 -6.03 -13.43 6.63
N LEU A 222 -6.20 -14.74 6.43
CA LEU A 222 -5.24 -15.74 6.90
C LEU A 222 -3.88 -15.56 6.23
N TYR A 223 -3.85 -15.25 4.94
CA TYR A 223 -2.60 -14.92 4.24
C TYR A 223 -1.94 -13.65 4.83
N THR A 224 -2.73 -12.61 5.10
CA THR A 224 -2.24 -11.38 5.74
C THR A 224 -1.63 -11.68 7.10
N CYS A 225 -2.31 -12.44 7.95
CA CYS A 225 -1.79 -12.85 9.27
C CYS A 225 -0.50 -13.64 9.15
N TYR A 226 -0.42 -14.59 8.21
CA TYR A 226 0.79 -15.36 7.95
C TYR A 226 1.96 -14.47 7.51
N HIS A 227 1.74 -13.57 6.55
CA HIS A 227 2.77 -12.67 6.05
C HIS A 227 3.25 -11.70 7.12
N LEU A 228 2.32 -11.10 7.87
CA LEU A 228 2.66 -10.20 8.97
C LEU A 228 3.38 -10.93 10.10
N HIS A 229 2.99 -12.17 10.41
CA HIS A 229 3.70 -12.98 11.39
C HIS A 229 5.15 -13.25 10.95
N TYR A 230 5.35 -13.65 9.69
CA TYR A 230 6.68 -13.83 9.12
C TYR A 230 7.52 -12.55 9.21
N MET A 231 6.98 -11.43 8.72
CA MET A 231 7.65 -10.13 8.73
C MET A 231 7.97 -9.63 10.14
N HIS A 232 7.09 -9.88 11.12
CA HIS A 232 7.23 -9.36 12.47
C HIS A 232 8.16 -10.20 13.34
N TYR A 233 8.02 -11.53 13.29
CA TYR A 233 8.66 -12.45 14.24
C TYR A 233 9.82 -13.25 13.67
N ILE A 234 9.89 -13.42 12.33
CA ILE A 234 10.93 -14.23 11.70
C ILE A 234 12.02 -13.32 11.13
N VAL A 235 11.73 -12.62 10.03
CA VAL A 235 12.65 -11.68 9.40
C VAL A 235 11.84 -10.56 8.75
N PHE A 236 12.18 -9.31 9.05
CA PHE A 236 11.60 -8.15 8.38
C PHE A 236 12.27 -7.94 7.02
N ASP A 237 11.87 -8.73 6.02
CA ASP A 237 12.47 -8.75 4.68
C ASP A 237 11.73 -7.79 3.72
N TYR A 238 12.38 -6.67 3.44
CA TYR A 238 11.90 -5.64 2.51
C TYR A 238 11.67 -6.16 1.09
N GLY A 239 12.61 -6.96 0.57
CA GLY A 239 12.56 -7.48 -0.78
C GLY A 239 11.45 -8.52 -0.95
N TYR A 240 11.23 -9.34 0.07
CA TYR A 240 10.07 -10.24 0.12
C TYR A 240 8.75 -9.46 0.16
N ASN A 241 8.64 -8.45 1.03
CA ASN A 241 7.43 -7.61 1.09
C ASN A 241 7.14 -6.92 -0.25
N MET A 242 8.16 -6.34 -0.88
CA MET A 242 8.01 -5.68 -2.18
C MET A 242 7.55 -6.65 -3.27
N LYS A 243 8.09 -7.89 -3.32
CA LYS A 243 7.62 -8.91 -4.26
C LYS A 243 6.13 -9.22 -4.07
N VAL A 244 5.70 -9.39 -2.81
CA VAL A 244 4.28 -9.64 -2.49
C VAL A 244 3.42 -8.47 -2.96
N LEU A 245 3.80 -7.23 -2.64
CA LEU A 245 3.07 -6.04 -3.09
C LEU A 245 2.97 -5.96 -4.61
N VAL A 246 4.08 -6.15 -5.33
CA VAL A 246 4.12 -6.11 -6.80
C VAL A 246 3.22 -7.18 -7.40
N ILE A 247 3.31 -8.43 -6.92
CA ILE A 247 2.48 -9.54 -7.42
C ILE A 247 0.98 -9.28 -7.16
N THR A 248 0.63 -8.80 -5.96
CA THR A 248 -0.76 -8.46 -5.63
C THR A 248 -1.28 -7.34 -6.53
N ASN A 249 -0.50 -6.27 -6.74
CA ASN A 249 -0.89 -5.15 -7.60
C ASN A 249 -1.04 -5.57 -9.07
N LEU A 250 -0.15 -6.42 -9.59
CA LEU A 250 -0.25 -6.97 -10.94
C LEU A 250 -1.49 -7.84 -11.11
N THR A 251 -1.77 -8.70 -10.13
CA THR A 251 -2.97 -9.56 -10.13
C THR A 251 -4.24 -8.72 -10.15
N GLU A 252 -4.31 -7.71 -9.28
CA GLU A 252 -5.42 -6.76 -9.25
C GLU A 252 -5.57 -6.02 -10.59
N GLY A 253 -4.46 -5.53 -11.15
CA GLY A 253 -4.43 -4.83 -12.43
C GLY A 253 -4.94 -5.67 -13.59
N VAL A 254 -4.48 -6.92 -13.71
CA VAL A 254 -4.92 -7.86 -14.75
C VAL A 254 -6.43 -8.09 -14.67
N LEU A 255 -6.97 -8.36 -13.48
CA LEU A 255 -8.41 -8.54 -13.29
C LEU A 255 -9.21 -7.31 -13.76
N GLN A 256 -8.74 -6.12 -13.45
CA GLN A 256 -9.42 -4.89 -13.85
C GLN A 256 -9.29 -4.59 -15.33
N TYR A 257 -8.17 -4.87 -15.98
CA TYR A 257 -8.04 -4.71 -17.43
C TYR A 257 -8.92 -5.70 -18.20
N ILE A 258 -9.01 -6.96 -17.75
CA ILE A 258 -9.96 -7.93 -18.31
C ILE A 258 -11.39 -7.40 -18.17
N TRP A 259 -11.75 -6.89 -16.99
CA TRP A 259 -13.07 -6.29 -16.78
C TRP A 259 -13.30 -5.05 -17.65
N LEU A 260 -12.31 -4.18 -17.81
CA LEU A 260 -12.37 -2.98 -18.66
C LEU A 260 -12.64 -3.33 -20.13
N TYR A 261 -12.02 -4.41 -20.61
CA TYR A 261 -12.19 -4.90 -21.97
C TYR A 261 -13.62 -5.39 -22.23
N HIS A 262 -14.21 -6.11 -21.28
CA HIS A 262 -15.55 -6.68 -21.42
C HIS A 262 -16.70 -5.76 -20.95
N SER A 263 -16.42 -4.74 -20.14
CA SER A 263 -17.46 -3.90 -19.55
C SER A 263 -17.89 -2.72 -20.42
N ASN A 264 -19.19 -2.47 -20.43
CA ASN A 264 -19.82 -1.29 -21.03
C ASN A 264 -20.07 -0.17 -20.01
N HIS A 265 -19.37 -0.19 -18.86
CA HIS A 265 -19.55 0.82 -17.82
C HIS A 265 -19.21 2.23 -18.35
N PRO A 266 -20.11 3.22 -18.17
CA PRO A 266 -19.95 4.55 -18.79
C PRO A 266 -18.70 5.30 -18.30
N ASN A 267 -18.23 4.97 -17.10
CA ASN A 267 -17.10 5.64 -16.46
C ASN A 267 -15.80 4.82 -16.47
N ARG A 268 -15.68 3.80 -17.35
CA ARG A 268 -14.50 2.93 -17.45
C ARG A 268 -13.19 3.69 -17.73
N LYS A 269 -13.26 4.87 -18.35
CA LYS A 269 -12.10 5.74 -18.62
C LYS A 269 -11.34 6.14 -17.35
N TRP A 270 -12.03 6.33 -16.23
CA TRP A 270 -11.40 6.70 -14.95
C TRP A 270 -10.62 5.54 -14.36
N LEU A 271 -11.16 4.32 -14.43
CA LEU A 271 -10.45 3.12 -14.01
C LEU A 271 -9.24 2.83 -14.90
N PHE A 272 -9.38 3.00 -16.22
CA PHE A 272 -8.28 2.87 -17.16
C PHE A 272 -7.15 3.86 -16.85
N ALA A 273 -7.48 5.14 -16.67
CA ALA A 273 -6.51 6.18 -16.30
C ALA A 273 -5.84 5.88 -14.96
N LEU A 274 -6.61 5.46 -13.95
CA LEU A 274 -6.09 5.06 -12.65
C LEU A 274 -5.09 3.91 -12.79
N ARG A 275 -5.44 2.83 -13.49
CA ARG A 275 -4.56 1.65 -13.63
C ARG A 275 -3.31 1.92 -14.45
N THR A 276 -3.43 2.72 -15.50
CA THR A 276 -2.27 3.16 -16.29
C THR A 276 -1.31 3.96 -15.41
N THR A 277 -1.85 4.87 -14.60
CA THR A 277 -1.05 5.69 -13.67
C THR A 277 -0.39 4.85 -12.58
N ILE A 278 -1.08 3.84 -12.01
CA ILE A 278 -0.51 2.90 -11.04
C ILE A 278 0.69 2.14 -11.62
N ILE A 279 0.56 1.61 -12.85
CA ILE A 279 1.66 0.87 -13.49
C ILE A 279 2.85 1.80 -13.75
N LEU A 280 2.60 3.02 -14.24
CA LEU A 280 3.66 4.00 -14.46
C LEU A 280 4.38 4.32 -13.14
N GLY A 281 3.63 4.53 -12.05
CA GLY A 281 4.21 4.75 -10.72
C GLY A 281 5.04 3.57 -10.22
N ALA A 282 4.55 2.35 -10.38
CA ALA A 282 5.27 1.14 -9.97
C ALA A 282 6.58 0.96 -10.74
N VAL A 283 6.67 1.42 -11.99
CA VAL A 283 7.94 1.43 -12.74
C VAL A 283 8.94 2.40 -12.10
N PHE A 284 8.51 3.59 -11.69
CA PHE A 284 9.41 4.54 -11.02
C PHE A 284 9.91 4.04 -9.67
N GLU A 285 9.05 3.40 -8.89
CA GLU A 285 9.43 2.74 -7.62
C GLU A 285 10.51 1.65 -7.85
N MET A 286 10.41 0.90 -8.94
CA MET A 286 11.29 -0.24 -9.21
C MET A 286 12.61 0.14 -9.88
N VAL A 287 12.64 1.26 -10.62
CA VAL A 287 13.87 1.75 -11.28
C VAL A 287 14.81 2.44 -10.28
N ASP A 288 14.25 3.00 -9.20
CA ASP A 288 14.93 3.69 -8.11
C ASP A 288 16.17 4.52 -8.54
N PHE A 289 15.92 5.72 -9.05
CA PHE A 289 16.97 6.58 -9.60
C PHE A 289 17.56 7.53 -8.54
N ALA A 290 18.80 7.98 -8.79
CA ALA A 290 19.52 8.95 -7.97
C ALA A 290 18.69 10.21 -7.65
N PRO A 291 18.61 10.67 -6.38
CA PRO A 291 17.77 11.78 -5.99
C PRO A 291 18.09 13.07 -6.76
N VAL A 292 17.11 13.54 -7.52
CA VAL A 292 17.14 14.84 -8.20
C VAL A 292 17.07 15.94 -7.14
N PHE A 293 17.98 16.90 -7.24
CA PHE A 293 18.18 17.97 -6.24
C PHE A 293 18.47 17.47 -4.80
N GLY A 294 18.79 16.18 -4.62
CA GLY A 294 19.04 15.59 -3.31
C GLY A 294 17.78 15.32 -2.47
N PHE A 295 16.59 15.50 -3.03
CA PHE A 295 15.29 15.35 -2.33
C PHE A 295 14.29 14.42 -3.01
N ILE A 296 14.41 14.23 -4.33
CA ILE A 296 13.40 13.52 -5.12
C ILE A 296 14.03 12.33 -5.83
N ASP A 297 13.88 11.13 -5.26
CA ASP A 297 14.28 9.84 -5.82
C ASP A 297 13.07 9.09 -6.43
N GLY A 298 13.27 7.83 -6.82
CA GLY A 298 12.21 6.96 -7.32
C GLY A 298 11.05 6.82 -6.33
N HIS A 299 11.39 6.66 -5.05
CA HIS A 299 10.42 6.51 -3.97
C HIS A 299 9.58 7.77 -3.73
N ALA A 300 10.20 8.95 -3.70
CA ALA A 300 9.48 10.22 -3.62
C ALA A 300 8.56 10.43 -4.84
N PHE A 301 9.00 10.01 -6.04
CA PHE A 301 8.14 10.05 -7.23
C PHE A 301 6.95 9.11 -7.13
N TRP A 302 7.11 7.92 -6.56
CA TRP A 302 5.98 7.02 -6.30
C TRP A 302 4.91 7.70 -5.46
N HIS A 303 5.27 8.36 -4.35
CA HIS A 303 4.33 9.12 -3.52
C HIS A 303 3.69 10.30 -4.25
N LEU A 304 4.45 11.00 -5.10
CA LEU A 304 3.91 12.04 -5.98
C LEU A 304 2.88 11.48 -6.94
N ILE A 305 3.14 10.32 -7.55
CA ILE A 305 2.21 9.70 -8.48
C ILE A 305 0.97 9.22 -7.71
N ILE A 306 1.11 8.64 -6.51
CA ILE A 306 -0.04 8.31 -5.64
C ILE A 306 -0.93 9.54 -5.44
N LEU A 307 -0.36 10.72 -5.16
CA LEU A 307 -1.13 11.96 -5.01
C LEU A 307 -2.00 12.25 -6.25
N PHE A 308 -1.47 12.05 -7.46
CA PHE A 308 -2.24 12.18 -8.70
C PHE A 308 -3.22 11.03 -8.96
N MET A 309 -2.96 9.83 -8.44
CA MET A 309 -3.88 8.70 -8.51
C MET A 309 -5.13 8.94 -7.64
N GLN A 310 -5.02 9.65 -6.50
CA GLN A 310 -6.14 9.81 -5.57
C GLN A 310 -7.39 10.47 -6.20
N PRO A 311 -7.29 11.56 -6.99
CA PRO A 311 -8.41 12.07 -7.75
C PRO A 311 -9.00 11.04 -8.73
N LEU A 312 -8.17 10.30 -9.46
CA LEU A 312 -8.64 9.29 -10.43
C LEU A 312 -9.42 8.17 -9.73
N ALA A 313 -8.90 7.67 -8.60
CA ALA A 313 -9.56 6.70 -7.75
C ALA A 313 -10.90 7.25 -7.21
N ARG A 314 -10.91 8.49 -6.73
CA ARG A 314 -12.14 9.16 -6.27
C ARG A 314 -13.19 9.19 -7.36
N TRP A 315 -12.84 9.68 -8.55
CA TRP A 315 -13.76 9.72 -9.68
C TRP A 315 -14.27 8.33 -10.00
N TRP A 316 -13.40 7.33 -10.10
CA TRP A 316 -13.81 5.97 -10.35
C TRP A 316 -14.84 5.45 -9.32
N PHE A 317 -14.51 5.46 -8.03
CA PHE A 317 -15.36 4.87 -7.00
C PHE A 317 -16.69 5.61 -6.82
N ILE A 318 -16.69 6.95 -6.88
CA ILE A 318 -17.92 7.74 -6.79
C ILE A 318 -18.81 7.45 -8.00
N ARG A 319 -18.26 7.46 -9.22
CA ARG A 319 -19.02 7.20 -10.44
C ARG A 319 -19.56 5.78 -10.52
N ASP A 320 -18.82 4.81 -10.00
CA ASP A 320 -19.27 3.42 -9.88
C ASP A 320 -20.46 3.34 -8.91
N ALA A 321 -20.36 3.96 -7.73
CA ALA A 321 -21.47 4.01 -6.78
C ALA A 321 -22.70 4.77 -7.33
N GLU A 322 -22.53 5.89 -8.02
CA GLU A 322 -23.62 6.65 -8.66
C GLU A 322 -24.35 5.80 -9.71
N PHE A 323 -23.61 5.02 -10.50
CA PHE A 323 -24.17 4.15 -11.52
C PHE A 323 -25.14 3.11 -10.92
N PHE A 324 -24.79 2.52 -9.77
CA PHE A 324 -25.63 1.53 -9.09
C PHE A 324 -26.72 2.14 -8.19
N THR A 325 -26.52 3.34 -7.65
CA THR A 325 -27.53 4.04 -6.82
C THR A 325 -28.55 4.81 -7.65
N GLY A 326 -28.29 5.05 -8.94
CA GLY A 326 -29.21 5.71 -9.87
C GLY A 326 -29.28 7.24 -9.72
N ASP A 327 -28.28 7.86 -9.09
CA ASP A 327 -28.20 9.32 -8.96
C ASP A 327 -27.70 9.94 -10.28
N LYS A 328 -28.59 10.64 -11.00
CA LYS A 328 -28.28 11.30 -12.29
C LYS A 328 -27.66 12.70 -12.13
N LYS A 329 -27.39 13.18 -10.91
CA LYS A 329 -27.10 14.61 -10.65
C LYS A 329 -25.74 15.14 -11.11
N THR A 330 -24.92 14.36 -11.80
CA THR A 330 -23.52 14.73 -12.06
C THR A 330 -23.06 14.34 -13.48
N HIS A 331 -23.91 14.47 -14.49
CA HIS A 331 -23.45 14.42 -15.90
C HIS A 331 -22.83 15.74 -16.33
#